data_AF-A0A957AF20-F1
#
_entry.id   AF-A0A957AF20-F1
#
_cell.length_a   1.000
_cell.length_b   1.000
_cell.length_c   1.000
_cell.angle_alpha   90.00
_cell.angle_beta   90.00
_cell.angle_gamma   90.00
#
_symmetry.space_group_name_H-M   'P 1'
#
loop_
_entity.id
_entity.type
_entity.pdbx_description
1 polymer ?
#
loop_
_entity_poly.entity_id
_entity_poly.type
_entity_poly.pdbx_seq_one_letter_code
_entity_poly.pdbx_strand_id
1 'polypeptide(L)'
;TEPLQFSIFPSLLLVATLFRLALNISGTRLILLHGEAGEVISAFGKFVVGGNIVVGLIVFTILVVIQFVVITNGAGRVAEVAARFTLDAMPGKQMAIDADLNAGIITDEEAQQRRRSVSKEADFYGAMDGASKFVKGDAIAAVLIVMINLLGGMGVGVLQQGMGFSEAVQHFSLLTVGEGLVSQIPALLISTATGIIVTRAAGESDLGRDLTTQLTAQPRALLITGIVVTALGIVPGLPKIPFFVIGA
;
A
#
# COMPACT_ATOMS: atom_id res chain seq x y z
N THR A 1 4.09 -2.38 24.31
CA THR A 1 2.97 -1.42 24.15
C THR A 1 1.82 -2.16 23.52
N GLU A 2 0.62 -2.03 24.09
CA GLU A 2 -0.55 -2.77 23.63
C GLU A 2 -0.90 -2.46 22.16
N PRO A 3 -1.55 -3.39 21.42
CA PRO A 3 -2.15 -3.15 20.10
C PRO A 3 -3.03 -1.88 20.02
N LEU A 4 -3.48 -1.38 21.18
CA LEU A 4 -4.22 -0.13 21.38
C LEU A 4 -3.58 1.14 20.84
N GLN A 5 -2.25 1.23 20.74
CA GLN A 5 -1.63 2.45 20.19
C GLN A 5 -1.95 2.67 18.70
N PHE A 6 -2.49 1.65 18.02
CA PHE A 6 -2.88 1.72 16.61
C PHE A 6 -4.36 1.44 16.37
N SER A 7 -5.23 1.54 17.39
CA SER A 7 -6.68 1.30 17.24
C SER A 7 -7.35 2.24 16.22
N ILE A 8 -6.74 3.40 15.94
CA ILE A 8 -7.19 4.38 14.93
C ILE A 8 -6.79 3.97 13.50
N PHE A 9 -5.83 3.06 13.34
CA PHE A 9 -5.25 2.72 12.03
C PHE A 9 -6.28 2.19 11.01
N PRO A 10 -7.19 1.26 11.36
CA PRO A 10 -8.24 0.84 10.43
C PRO A 10 -9.10 2.00 9.92
N SER A 11 -9.45 2.96 10.81
CA SER A 11 -10.21 4.15 10.44
C SER A 11 -9.40 5.09 9.53
N LEU A 12 -8.11 5.29 9.80
CA LEU A 12 -7.24 6.07 8.91
C LEU A 12 -7.09 5.42 7.54
N LEU A 13 -6.99 4.09 7.47
CA LEU A 13 -6.91 3.34 6.23
C LEU A 13 -8.19 3.54 5.39
N LEU A 14 -9.37 3.49 6.04
CA LEU A 14 -10.64 3.77 5.38
C LEU A 14 -10.70 5.20 4.83
N VAL A 15 -10.36 6.21 5.65
CA VAL A 15 -10.36 7.62 5.23
C VAL A 15 -9.36 7.86 4.10
N ALA A 16 -8.15 7.31 4.20
CA ALA A 16 -7.13 7.43 3.16
C ALA A 16 -7.56 6.79 1.83
N THR A 17 -8.26 5.64 1.90
CA THR A 17 -8.80 4.96 0.73
C THR A 17 -9.90 5.80 0.06
N LEU A 18 -10.83 6.35 0.85
CA LEU A 18 -11.88 7.23 0.34
C LEU A 18 -11.30 8.52 -0.27
N PHE A 19 -10.32 9.13 0.39
CA PHE A 19 -9.63 10.31 -0.14
C PHE A 19 -8.96 10.02 -1.49
N ARG A 20 -8.28 8.88 -1.60
CA ARG A 20 -7.67 8.43 -2.85
C ARG A 20 -8.71 8.21 -3.95
N LEU A 21 -9.84 7.58 -3.64
CA LEU A 21 -10.92 7.38 -4.60
C LEU A 21 -11.48 8.72 -5.09
N ALA A 22 -11.66 9.69 -4.19
CA ALA A 22 -12.10 11.04 -4.56
C ALA A 22 -11.10 11.74 -5.50
N LEU A 23 -9.80 11.59 -5.27
CA LEU A 23 -8.77 12.11 -6.17
C LEU A 23 -8.82 11.45 -7.55
N ASN A 24 -8.99 10.14 -7.62
CA ASN A 24 -9.12 9.43 -8.89
C ASN A 24 -10.37 9.88 -9.66
N ILE A 25 -11.52 10.02 -8.99
CA ILE A 25 -12.76 10.52 -9.62
C ILE A 25 -12.54 11.96 -10.14
N SER A 26 -11.86 12.80 -9.37
CA SER A 26 -11.54 14.17 -9.78
C SER A 26 -10.61 14.21 -11.01
N GLY A 27 -9.57 13.38 -11.02
CA GLY A 27 -8.64 13.22 -12.15
C GLY A 27 -9.34 12.75 -13.42
N THR A 28 -10.12 11.68 -13.30
CA THR A 28 -11.00 11.15 -14.36
C THR A 28 -11.92 12.24 -14.93
N ARG A 29 -12.57 13.01 -14.06
CA ARG A 29 -13.45 14.11 -14.50
C ARG A 29 -12.69 15.17 -15.29
N LEU A 30 -11.49 15.55 -14.86
CA LEU A 30 -10.66 16.51 -15.59
C LEU A 30 -10.26 15.97 -16.97
N ILE A 31 -9.81 14.71 -17.02
CA ILE A 31 -9.41 14.03 -18.26
C ILE A 31 -10.57 14.02 -19.24
N LEU A 32 -11.74 13.54 -18.82
CA LEU A 32 -12.88 13.38 -19.70
C LEU A 32 -13.52 14.72 -20.12
N LEU A 33 -13.58 15.72 -19.23
CA LEU A 33 -14.24 17.00 -19.56
C LEU A 33 -13.33 17.97 -20.33
N HIS A 34 -12.06 18.06 -19.95
CA HIS A 34 -11.15 19.09 -20.45
C HIS A 34 -10.02 18.53 -21.31
N GLY A 35 -9.85 17.20 -21.36
CA GLY A 35 -8.68 16.61 -22.00
C GLY A 35 -7.39 16.97 -21.25
N GLU A 36 -7.45 17.24 -19.95
CA GLU A 36 -6.28 17.57 -19.14
C GLU A 36 -6.38 16.84 -17.80
N ALA A 37 -5.25 16.47 -17.20
CA ALA A 37 -5.24 15.75 -15.93
C ALA A 37 -4.53 16.53 -14.79
N GLY A 38 -4.09 17.76 -15.06
CA GLY A 38 -3.22 18.52 -14.17
C GLY A 38 -1.73 18.25 -14.40
N GLU A 39 -0.88 19.10 -13.83
CA GLU A 39 0.56 19.12 -14.08
C GLU A 39 1.26 17.85 -13.61
N VAL A 40 0.90 17.35 -12.42
CA VAL A 40 1.52 16.15 -11.83
C VAL A 40 1.22 14.93 -12.70
N ILE A 41 -0.04 14.70 -13.06
CA ILE A 41 -0.41 13.56 -13.91
C ILE A 41 0.28 13.66 -15.28
N SER A 42 0.30 14.84 -15.87
CA SER A 42 0.94 15.06 -17.18
C SER A 42 2.45 14.81 -17.12
N ALA A 43 3.12 15.24 -16.04
CA ALA A 43 4.55 15.01 -15.84
C ALA A 43 4.88 13.52 -15.68
N PHE A 44 4.11 12.80 -14.85
CA PHE A 44 4.29 11.35 -14.66
C PHE A 44 4.01 10.55 -15.94
N GLY A 45 2.97 10.93 -16.70
CA GLY A 45 2.67 10.31 -17.99
C GLY A 45 3.83 10.48 -18.98
N LYS A 46 4.35 11.71 -19.13
CA LYS A 46 5.51 11.99 -19.98
C LYS A 46 6.77 11.23 -19.55
N PHE A 47 7.00 11.13 -18.24
CA PHE A 47 8.16 10.43 -17.68
C PHE A 47 8.17 8.94 -18.06
N VAL A 48 7.05 8.22 -17.90
CA VAL A 48 6.98 6.78 -18.23
C VAL A 48 6.90 6.51 -19.73
N VAL A 49 6.22 7.37 -20.47
CA VAL A 49 6.09 7.22 -21.92
C VAL A 49 7.43 7.43 -22.62
N GLY A 50 8.30 8.30 -22.11
CA GLY A 50 9.67 8.47 -22.63
C GLY A 50 9.73 8.81 -24.13
N GLY A 51 8.66 9.37 -24.70
CA GLY A 51 8.51 9.66 -26.13
C GLY A 51 7.89 8.55 -26.98
N ASN A 52 7.65 7.34 -26.45
CA ASN A 52 6.98 6.25 -27.16
C ASN A 52 5.76 5.74 -26.38
N ILE A 53 4.56 6.14 -26.84
CA ILE A 53 3.30 5.81 -26.17
C ILE A 53 3.05 4.30 -26.06
N VAL A 54 3.49 3.52 -27.05
CA VAL A 54 3.30 2.06 -27.07
C VAL A 54 4.13 1.42 -25.97
N VAL A 55 5.40 1.81 -25.85
CA VAL A 55 6.27 1.32 -24.78
C VAL A 55 5.74 1.75 -23.42
N GLY A 56 5.31 3.01 -23.29
CA GLY A 56 4.69 3.52 -22.06
C GLY A 56 3.48 2.72 -21.63
N LEU A 57 2.59 2.35 -22.57
CA LEU A 57 1.38 1.59 -22.31
C LEU A 57 1.69 0.13 -21.94
N ILE A 58 2.72 -0.48 -22.53
CA ILE A 58 3.20 -1.83 -22.15
C ILE A 58 3.74 -1.80 -20.72
N VAL A 59 4.65 -0.87 -20.40
CA VAL A 59 5.24 -0.73 -19.06
C VAL A 59 4.15 -0.46 -18.03
N PHE A 60 3.23 0.45 -18.34
CA PHE A 60 2.09 0.75 -17.48
C PHE A 60 1.21 -0.48 -17.22
N THR A 61 0.92 -1.26 -18.27
CA THR A 61 0.13 -2.50 -18.14
C THR A 61 0.82 -3.50 -17.23
N ILE A 62 2.14 -3.66 -17.35
CA ILE A 62 2.93 -4.53 -16.45
C ILE A 62 2.81 -4.04 -15.00
N LEU A 63 2.92 -2.74 -14.76
CA LEU A 63 2.79 -2.16 -13.42
C LEU A 63 1.40 -2.39 -12.83
N VAL A 64 0.34 -2.19 -13.61
CA VAL A 64 -1.04 -2.46 -13.18
C VAL A 64 -1.24 -3.93 -12.84
N VAL A 65 -0.70 -4.85 -13.65
CA VAL A 65 -0.76 -6.29 -13.38
C VAL A 65 -0.03 -6.65 -12.09
N ILE A 66 1.19 -6.14 -11.88
CA ILE A 66 1.95 -6.37 -10.65
C ILE A 66 1.17 -5.83 -9.44
N GLN A 67 0.66 -4.60 -9.53
CA GLN A 67 -0.09 -3.97 -8.46
C GLN A 67 -1.34 -4.80 -8.08
N PHE A 68 -2.12 -5.24 -9.07
CA PHE A 68 -3.35 -5.98 -8.82
C PHE A 68 -3.09 -7.44 -8.39
N VAL A 69 -2.31 -8.17 -9.18
CA VAL A 69 -2.11 -9.63 -9.02
C VAL A 69 -1.16 -9.94 -7.87
N VAL A 70 -0.06 -9.22 -7.74
CA VAL A 70 0.98 -9.55 -6.75
C VAL A 70 0.68 -8.83 -5.44
N ILE A 71 0.50 -7.50 -5.49
CA ILE A 71 0.42 -6.68 -4.27
C ILE A 71 -0.96 -6.79 -3.64
N THR A 72 -2.02 -6.38 -4.34
CA THR A 72 -3.37 -6.35 -3.75
C THR A 72 -3.87 -7.76 -3.42
N ASN A 73 -3.84 -8.68 -4.38
CA ASN A 73 -4.32 -10.04 -4.13
C ASN A 73 -3.43 -10.81 -3.13
N GLY A 74 -2.11 -10.58 -3.15
CA GLY A 74 -1.19 -11.17 -2.17
C GLY A 74 -1.45 -10.66 -0.76
N ALA A 75 -1.48 -9.33 -0.57
CA ALA A 75 -1.73 -8.70 0.72
C ALA A 75 -3.10 -9.07 1.29
N GLY A 76 -4.15 -9.12 0.45
CA GLY A 76 -5.49 -9.50 0.88
C GLY A 76 -5.56 -10.92 1.45
N ARG A 77 -4.92 -11.89 0.78
CA ARG A 77 -4.90 -13.29 1.27
C ARG A 77 -4.11 -13.42 2.57
N VAL A 78 -2.98 -12.73 2.69
CA VAL A 78 -2.16 -12.74 3.92
C VAL A 78 -2.94 -12.11 5.07
N ALA A 79 -3.60 -10.97 4.86
CA ALA A 79 -4.39 -10.30 5.89
C ALA A 79 -5.62 -11.11 6.32
N GLU A 80 -6.36 -11.69 5.38
CA GLU A 80 -7.53 -12.56 5.67
C GLU A 80 -7.11 -13.77 6.51
N VAL A 81 -6.03 -14.45 6.10
CA VAL A 81 -5.54 -15.64 6.78
C VAL A 81 -5.00 -15.29 8.17
N ALA A 82 -4.22 -14.21 8.30
CA ALA A 82 -3.70 -13.77 9.59
C ALA A 82 -4.83 -13.35 10.55
N ALA A 83 -5.79 -12.56 10.08
CA ALA A 83 -6.93 -12.14 10.89
C ALA A 83 -7.75 -13.35 11.34
N ARG A 84 -8.04 -14.29 10.43
CA ARG A 84 -8.81 -15.49 10.75
C ARG A 84 -8.10 -16.38 11.77
N PHE A 85 -6.81 -16.67 11.58
CA PHE A 85 -6.06 -17.49 12.55
C PHE A 85 -6.00 -16.84 13.93
N THR A 86 -5.81 -15.52 13.98
CA THR A 86 -5.79 -14.80 15.27
C THR A 86 -7.17 -14.77 15.93
N LEU A 87 -8.24 -14.60 15.16
CA LEU A 87 -9.62 -14.62 15.66
C LEU A 87 -10.03 -16.02 16.14
N ASP A 88 -9.67 -17.07 15.40
CA ASP A 88 -9.95 -18.47 15.77
C ASP A 88 -9.22 -18.88 17.06
N ALA A 89 -8.12 -18.20 17.41
CA ALA A 89 -7.37 -18.42 18.66
C ALA A 89 -7.98 -17.70 19.89
N MET A 90 -8.93 -16.78 19.71
CA MET A 90 -9.49 -15.98 20.82
C MET A 90 -10.22 -16.79 21.89
N PRO A 91 -11.06 -17.80 21.56
CA PRO A 91 -11.67 -18.66 22.57
C PRO A 91 -10.62 -19.39 23.42
N GLY A 92 -9.53 -19.85 22.80
CA GLY A 92 -8.43 -20.49 23.51
C GLY A 92 -7.73 -19.55 24.50
N LYS A 93 -7.49 -18.28 24.09
CA LYS A 93 -6.96 -17.24 24.99
C LYS A 93 -7.93 -16.95 26.14
N GLN A 94 -9.23 -16.87 25.89
CA GLN A 94 -10.24 -16.65 26.94
C GLN A 94 -10.31 -17.84 27.91
N MET A 95 -10.32 -19.07 27.40
CA MET A 95 -10.30 -20.29 28.22
C MET A 95 -9.04 -20.38 29.07
N ALA A 96 -7.87 -19.95 28.56
CA ALA A 96 -6.64 -19.90 29.35
C ALA A 96 -6.73 -18.89 30.50
N ILE A 97 -7.34 -17.71 30.27
CA ILE A 97 -7.59 -16.73 31.34
C ILE A 97 -8.54 -17.31 32.40
N ASP A 98 -9.59 -18.01 31.98
CA ASP A 98 -10.54 -18.65 32.90
C ASP A 98 -9.89 -19.77 33.70
N ALA A 99 -9.01 -20.56 33.07
CA ALA A 99 -8.24 -21.60 33.74
C ALA A 99 -7.26 -20.99 34.77
N ASP A 100 -6.53 -19.94 34.42
CA ASP A 100 -5.62 -19.24 35.34
C ASP A 100 -6.36 -18.63 36.54
N LEU A 101 -7.55 -18.03 36.31
CA LEU A 101 -8.39 -17.47 37.37
C LEU A 101 -8.91 -18.57 38.30
N ASN A 102 -9.41 -19.66 37.74
CA ASN A 102 -9.90 -20.81 38.51
C ASN A 102 -8.78 -21.52 39.28
N ALA A 103 -7.55 -21.51 38.76
CA ALA A 103 -6.35 -22.03 39.44
C ALA A 103 -5.78 -21.08 40.50
N GLY A 104 -6.33 -19.86 40.63
CA GLY A 104 -5.84 -18.83 41.56
C GLY A 104 -4.47 -18.24 41.18
N ILE A 105 -4.04 -18.42 39.92
CA ILE A 105 -2.78 -17.89 39.39
C ILE A 105 -2.89 -16.37 39.17
N ILE A 106 -4.09 -15.89 38.84
CA ILE A 106 -4.40 -14.47 38.62
C ILE A 106 -5.63 -14.03 39.43
N THR A 107 -5.73 -12.72 39.67
CA THR A 107 -6.87 -12.08 40.34
C THR A 107 -8.02 -11.76 39.37
N ASP A 108 -9.22 -11.47 39.89
CA ASP A 108 -10.37 -11.06 39.06
C ASP A 108 -10.09 -9.76 38.28
N GLU A 109 -9.36 -8.82 38.89
CA GLU A 109 -8.95 -7.57 38.24
C GLU A 109 -8.00 -7.83 37.06
N GLU A 110 -7.00 -8.70 37.24
CA GLU A 110 -6.07 -9.11 36.18
C GLU A 110 -6.80 -9.88 35.07
N ALA A 111 -7.73 -10.77 35.43
CA ALA A 111 -8.54 -11.51 34.47
C ALA A 111 -9.41 -10.56 33.64
N GLN A 112 -10.03 -9.54 34.25
CA GLN A 112 -10.75 -8.50 33.53
C GLN A 112 -9.83 -7.73 32.58
N GLN A 113 -8.64 -7.33 33.02
CA GLN A 113 -7.70 -6.59 32.19
C GLN A 113 -7.24 -7.42 30.98
N ARG A 114 -6.91 -8.71 31.18
CA ARG A 114 -6.55 -9.64 30.09
C ARG A 114 -7.73 -9.89 29.14
N ARG A 115 -8.96 -10.04 29.63
CA ARG A 115 -10.14 -10.17 28.76
C ARG A 115 -10.36 -8.92 27.92
N ARG A 116 -10.16 -7.72 28.49
CA ARG A 116 -10.24 -6.46 27.73
C ARG A 116 -9.17 -6.39 26.64
N SER A 117 -7.94 -6.83 26.90
CA SER A 117 -6.89 -6.83 25.86
C SER A 117 -7.22 -7.83 24.74
N VAL A 118 -7.67 -9.04 25.07
CA VAL A 118 -8.15 -10.04 24.09
C VAL A 118 -9.31 -9.50 23.24
N SER A 119 -10.29 -8.82 23.86
CA SER A 119 -11.41 -8.19 23.13
C SER A 119 -10.91 -7.14 22.14
N LYS A 120 -9.98 -6.28 22.56
CA LYS A 120 -9.43 -5.22 21.68
C LYS A 120 -8.60 -5.79 20.54
N GLU A 121 -7.88 -6.89 20.79
CA GLU A 121 -7.17 -7.62 19.74
C GLU A 121 -8.18 -8.17 18.71
N ALA A 122 -9.29 -8.76 19.17
CA ALA A 122 -10.35 -9.27 18.30
C ALA A 122 -10.99 -8.15 17.46
N ASP A 123 -11.32 -7.01 18.08
CA ASP A 123 -11.87 -5.85 17.38
C ASP A 123 -10.90 -5.31 16.32
N PHE A 124 -9.60 -5.26 16.63
CA PHE A 124 -8.56 -4.81 15.69
C PHE A 124 -8.46 -5.75 14.47
N TYR A 125 -8.32 -7.05 14.68
CA TYR A 125 -8.20 -8.01 13.57
C TYR A 125 -9.50 -8.13 12.77
N GLY A 126 -10.67 -8.01 13.41
CA GLY A 126 -11.95 -7.92 12.73
C GLY A 126 -12.07 -6.68 11.85
N ALA A 127 -11.67 -5.50 12.36
CA ALA A 127 -11.65 -4.27 11.58
C ALA A 127 -10.63 -4.32 10.44
N MET A 128 -9.48 -4.97 10.64
CA MET A 128 -8.44 -5.15 9.61
C MET A 128 -8.87 -6.11 8.49
N ASP A 129 -9.58 -7.19 8.78
CA ASP A 129 -10.17 -8.07 7.74
C ASP A 129 -11.18 -7.28 6.88
N GLY A 130 -12.03 -6.48 7.54
CA GLY A 130 -12.96 -5.56 6.86
C GLY A 130 -12.23 -4.57 5.96
N ALA A 131 -11.26 -3.82 6.51
CA ALA A 131 -10.47 -2.85 5.76
C ALA A 131 -9.72 -3.47 4.57
N SER A 132 -9.19 -4.68 4.72
CA SER A 132 -8.48 -5.39 3.64
C SER A 132 -9.39 -5.74 2.46
N LYS A 133 -10.67 -6.06 2.72
CA LYS A 133 -11.67 -6.26 1.65
C LYS A 133 -11.98 -4.96 0.90
N PHE A 134 -11.99 -3.81 1.59
CA PHE A 134 -12.12 -2.50 0.94
C PHE A 134 -10.94 -2.20 0.01
N VAL A 135 -9.70 -2.48 0.43
CA VAL A 135 -8.50 -2.30 -0.40
C VAL A 135 -8.57 -3.15 -1.68
N LYS A 136 -9.12 -4.38 -1.60
CA LYS A 136 -9.34 -5.22 -2.78
C LYS A 136 -10.35 -4.61 -3.77
N GLY A 137 -11.49 -4.13 -3.27
CA GLY A 137 -12.50 -3.47 -4.11
C GLY A 137 -11.97 -2.21 -4.78
N ASP A 138 -11.15 -1.46 -4.06
CA ASP A 138 -10.48 -0.25 -4.52
C ASP A 138 -9.46 -0.52 -5.64
N ALA A 139 -8.72 -1.64 -5.61
CA ALA A 139 -7.85 -2.02 -6.72
C ALA A 139 -8.63 -2.39 -8.01
N ILE A 140 -9.80 -3.02 -7.87
CA ILE A 140 -10.70 -3.29 -9.00
C ILE A 140 -11.20 -1.97 -9.59
N ALA A 141 -11.61 -1.03 -8.74
CA ALA A 141 -12.05 0.30 -9.16
C ALA A 141 -10.94 1.05 -9.92
N ALA A 142 -9.68 0.96 -9.48
CA ALA A 142 -8.55 1.59 -10.17
C ALA A 142 -8.36 1.06 -11.60
N VAL A 143 -8.49 -0.26 -11.81
CA VAL A 143 -8.43 -0.87 -13.16
C VAL A 143 -9.61 -0.40 -14.02
N LEU A 144 -10.81 -0.33 -13.46
CA LEU A 144 -11.99 0.18 -14.17
C LEU A 144 -11.82 1.65 -14.58
N ILE A 145 -11.27 2.49 -13.69
CA ILE A 145 -10.99 3.90 -13.95
C ILE A 145 -10.03 4.05 -15.14
N VAL A 146 -8.94 3.28 -15.16
CA VAL A 146 -8.01 3.23 -16.30
C VAL A 146 -8.73 2.91 -17.61
N MET A 147 -9.59 1.90 -17.61
CA MET A 147 -10.36 1.52 -18.79
C MET A 147 -11.34 2.61 -19.22
N ILE A 148 -12.01 3.26 -18.27
CA ILE A 148 -12.95 4.36 -18.51
C ILE A 148 -12.20 5.57 -19.09
N ASN A 149 -11.02 5.91 -18.58
CA ASN A 149 -10.26 7.07 -19.06
C ASN A 149 -9.66 6.83 -20.43
N LEU A 150 -9.22 5.61 -20.70
CA LEU A 150 -8.74 5.24 -22.03
C LEU A 150 -9.89 5.22 -23.04
N LEU A 151 -10.91 4.39 -22.83
CA LEU A 151 -11.99 4.18 -23.80
C LEU A 151 -12.96 5.37 -23.86
N GLY A 152 -13.39 5.86 -22.70
CA GLY A 152 -14.27 7.01 -22.60
C GLY A 152 -13.59 8.29 -23.06
N GLY A 153 -12.32 8.48 -22.71
CA GLY A 153 -11.52 9.60 -23.17
C GLY A 153 -11.36 9.62 -24.69
N MET A 154 -11.00 8.49 -25.29
CA MET A 154 -10.98 8.37 -26.76
C MET A 154 -12.35 8.66 -27.39
N GLY A 155 -13.43 8.16 -26.80
CA GLY A 155 -14.80 8.42 -27.25
C GLY A 155 -15.16 9.92 -27.21
N VAL A 156 -14.86 10.60 -26.11
CA VAL A 156 -15.09 12.05 -25.98
C VAL A 156 -14.19 12.84 -26.92
N GLY A 157 -12.90 12.47 -27.02
CA GLY A 157 -11.94 13.11 -27.92
C GLY A 157 -12.39 13.08 -29.38
N VAL A 158 -12.81 11.90 -29.86
CA VAL A 158 -13.22 11.73 -31.26
C VAL A 158 -14.62 12.29 -31.53
N LEU A 159 -15.60 11.96 -30.66
CA LEU A 159 -17.01 12.26 -30.95
C LEU A 159 -17.42 13.68 -30.54
N GLN A 160 -16.81 14.25 -29.50
CA GLN A 160 -17.21 15.55 -28.96
C GLN A 160 -16.16 16.65 -29.22
N GLN A 161 -14.88 16.32 -29.10
CA GLN A 161 -13.79 17.29 -29.28
C GLN A 161 -13.26 17.35 -30.73
N GLY A 162 -13.73 16.47 -31.62
CA GLY A 162 -13.36 16.46 -33.03
C GLY A 162 -11.90 16.05 -33.30
N MET A 163 -11.23 15.41 -32.34
CA MET A 163 -9.85 14.94 -32.48
C MET A 163 -9.76 13.80 -33.50
N GLY A 164 -8.64 13.73 -34.22
CA GLY A 164 -8.34 12.55 -35.02
C GLY A 164 -8.18 11.32 -34.13
N PHE A 165 -8.63 10.14 -34.58
CA PHE A 165 -8.55 8.91 -33.77
C PHE A 165 -7.14 8.64 -33.22
N SER A 166 -6.11 8.79 -34.05
CA SER A 166 -4.72 8.61 -33.62
C SER A 166 -4.27 9.64 -32.58
N GLU A 167 -4.77 10.87 -32.67
CA GLU A 167 -4.46 11.94 -31.72
C GLU A 167 -5.14 11.68 -30.37
N ALA A 168 -6.43 11.31 -30.40
CA ALA A 168 -7.18 10.94 -29.21
C ALA A 168 -6.53 9.74 -28.49
N VAL A 169 -6.09 8.72 -29.24
CA VAL A 169 -5.34 7.57 -28.67
C VAL A 169 -4.07 8.06 -27.96
N GLN A 170 -3.24 8.88 -28.60
CA GLN A 170 -1.99 9.35 -27.99
C GLN A 170 -2.25 10.19 -26.74
N HIS A 171 -3.18 11.13 -26.84
CA HIS A 171 -3.48 12.09 -25.78
C HIS A 171 -4.07 11.40 -24.55
N PHE A 172 -5.17 10.66 -24.72
CA PHE A 172 -5.84 10.00 -23.60
C PHE A 172 -5.06 8.81 -23.05
N SER A 173 -4.23 8.13 -23.85
CA SER A 173 -3.31 7.12 -23.33
C SER A 173 -2.27 7.75 -22.40
N LEU A 174 -1.69 8.90 -22.77
CA LEU A 174 -0.70 9.57 -21.94
C LEU A 174 -1.29 10.01 -20.60
N LEU A 175 -2.47 10.63 -20.62
CA LEU A 175 -3.16 11.08 -19.41
C LEU A 175 -3.57 9.90 -18.52
N THR A 176 -4.09 8.83 -19.11
CA THR A 176 -4.49 7.61 -18.38
C THR A 176 -3.29 6.93 -17.73
N VAL A 177 -2.17 6.80 -18.45
CA VAL A 177 -0.92 6.25 -17.89
C VAL A 177 -0.44 7.11 -16.72
N GLY A 178 -0.42 8.43 -16.90
CA GLY A 178 -0.01 9.36 -15.84
C GLY A 178 -0.88 9.25 -14.58
N GLU A 179 -2.21 9.22 -14.73
CA GLU A 179 -3.14 9.13 -13.61
C GLU A 179 -3.00 7.79 -12.89
N GLY A 180 -2.89 6.71 -13.66
CA GLY A 180 -2.67 5.37 -13.11
C GLY A 180 -1.36 5.26 -12.33
N LEU A 181 -0.31 5.97 -12.72
CA LEU A 181 0.96 6.01 -11.98
C LEU A 181 0.87 6.88 -10.72
N VAL A 182 0.26 8.06 -10.81
CA VAL A 182 0.10 8.95 -9.66
C VAL A 182 -0.77 8.30 -8.59
N SER A 183 -1.85 7.63 -8.99
CA SER A 183 -2.75 6.92 -8.08
C SER A 183 -2.10 5.70 -7.40
N GLN A 184 -1.03 5.14 -7.97
CA GLN A 184 -0.26 4.05 -7.36
C GLN A 184 0.61 4.51 -6.18
N ILE A 185 1.09 5.77 -6.15
CA ILE A 185 1.97 6.24 -5.08
C ILE A 185 1.29 6.15 -3.70
N PRO A 186 0.07 6.69 -3.50
CA PRO A 186 -0.64 6.51 -2.23
C PRO A 186 -0.96 5.04 -1.93
N ALA A 187 -1.28 4.24 -2.96
CA ALA A 187 -1.61 2.82 -2.80
C ALA A 187 -0.42 2.01 -2.24
N LEU A 188 0.78 2.23 -2.79
CA LEU A 188 2.02 1.61 -2.32
C LEU A 188 2.35 2.03 -0.89
N LEU A 189 2.21 3.32 -0.55
CA LEU A 189 2.44 3.83 0.80
C LEU A 189 1.49 3.19 1.82
N ILE A 190 0.18 3.12 1.50
CA ILE A 190 -0.82 2.49 2.37
C ILE A 190 -0.56 0.98 2.51
N SER A 191 -0.26 0.30 1.41
CA SER A 191 0.03 -1.15 1.41
C SER A 191 1.27 -1.47 2.25
N THR A 192 2.33 -0.66 2.12
CA THR A 192 3.56 -0.83 2.88
C THR A 192 3.34 -0.54 4.37
N ALA A 193 2.65 0.55 4.70
CA ALA A 193 2.29 0.88 6.08
C ALA A 193 1.44 -0.23 6.73
N THR A 194 0.44 -0.74 6.00
CA THR A 194 -0.42 -1.84 6.45
C THR A 194 0.38 -3.11 6.67
N GLY A 195 1.26 -3.48 5.71
CA GLY A 195 2.13 -4.64 5.82
C GLY A 195 3.01 -4.58 7.06
N ILE A 196 3.72 -3.46 7.27
CA ILE A 196 4.57 -3.23 8.45
C ILE A 196 3.76 -3.39 9.74
N ILE A 197 2.57 -2.79 9.81
CA ILE A 197 1.74 -2.81 11.02
C ILE A 197 1.16 -4.19 11.31
N VAL A 198 0.63 -4.90 10.30
CA VAL A 198 0.08 -6.24 10.47
C VAL A 198 1.16 -7.23 10.92
N THR A 199 2.37 -7.13 10.39
CA THR A 199 3.50 -7.98 10.83
C THR A 199 4.05 -7.60 12.20
N ARG A 200 3.76 -6.39 12.69
CA ARG A 200 4.27 -5.85 13.96
C ARG A 200 3.26 -5.93 15.11
N ALA A 201 1.97 -6.11 14.85
CA ALA A 201 0.91 -6.09 15.88
C ALA A 201 1.11 -7.09 17.05
N ALA A 202 2.06 -8.03 16.94
CA ALA A 202 2.45 -8.98 17.99
C ALA A 202 3.68 -8.58 18.85
N GLY A 203 4.38 -7.47 18.54
CA GLY A 203 5.63 -7.08 19.23
C GLY A 203 5.45 -5.98 20.28
N GLU A 204 6.05 -6.14 21.46
CA GLU A 204 5.91 -5.21 22.59
C GLU A 204 6.73 -3.90 22.48
N SER A 205 7.61 -3.78 21.49
CA SER A 205 8.66 -2.75 21.40
C SER A 205 8.51 -1.76 20.23
N ASP A 206 9.22 -0.62 20.33
CA ASP A 206 9.24 0.42 19.29
C ASP A 206 10.03 -0.07 18.06
N LEU A 207 9.41 -0.08 16.87
CA LEU A 207 10.02 -0.59 15.63
C LEU A 207 11.34 0.12 15.31
N GLY A 208 11.38 1.43 15.51
CA GLY A 208 12.60 2.21 15.26
C GLY A 208 13.72 1.78 16.21
N ARG A 209 13.35 1.51 17.48
CA ARG A 209 14.28 1.00 18.49
C ARG A 209 14.68 -0.45 18.22
N ASP A 210 13.79 -1.31 17.78
CA ASP A 210 14.11 -2.70 17.46
C ASP A 210 14.97 -2.83 16.21
N LEU A 211 14.64 -2.09 15.15
CA LEU A 211 15.45 -2.02 13.93
C LEU A 211 16.85 -1.51 14.27
N THR A 212 16.95 -0.40 15.01
CA THR A 212 18.27 0.11 15.42
C THR A 212 18.99 -0.89 16.30
N THR A 213 18.34 -1.51 17.28
CA THR A 213 18.98 -2.48 18.19
C THR A 213 19.42 -3.75 17.45
N GLN A 214 18.60 -4.30 16.55
CA GLN A 214 18.91 -5.52 15.78
C GLN A 214 19.97 -5.28 14.71
N LEU A 215 19.89 -4.15 13.99
CA LEU A 215 20.90 -3.78 13.00
C LEU A 215 22.24 -3.48 13.67
N THR A 216 22.24 -2.71 14.77
CA THR A 216 23.47 -2.41 15.52
C THR A 216 24.03 -3.61 16.28
N ALA A 217 23.20 -4.62 16.59
CA ALA A 217 23.65 -5.90 17.14
C ALA A 217 24.43 -6.76 16.13
N GLN A 218 24.33 -6.48 14.82
CA GLN A 218 25.11 -7.16 13.77
C GLN A 218 26.06 -6.20 13.03
N PRO A 219 27.09 -5.65 13.71
CA PRO A 219 28.01 -4.67 13.10
C PRO A 219 28.78 -5.24 11.91
N ARG A 220 29.04 -6.56 11.87
CA ARG A 220 29.71 -7.21 10.74
C ARG A 220 28.85 -7.21 9.47
N ALA A 221 27.55 -7.45 9.59
CA ALA A 221 26.63 -7.43 8.45
C ALA A 221 26.50 -6.02 7.86
N LEU A 222 26.40 -5.01 8.74
CA LEU A 222 26.39 -3.61 8.33
C LEU A 222 27.68 -3.19 7.61
N LEU A 223 28.84 -3.57 8.15
CA LEU A 223 30.14 -3.26 7.53
C LEU A 223 30.28 -3.88 6.13
N ILE A 224 29.92 -5.16 5.98
CA ILE A 224 29.98 -5.85 4.69
C ILE A 224 29.02 -5.18 3.68
N THR A 225 27.81 -4.86 4.12
CA THR A 225 26.81 -4.18 3.28
C THR A 225 27.31 -2.79 2.85
N GLY A 226 27.87 -2.00 3.78
CA GLY A 226 28.42 -0.68 3.50
C GLY A 226 29.58 -0.71 2.50
N ILE A 227 30.50 -1.67 2.61
CA ILE A 227 31.59 -1.89 1.65
C ILE A 227 31.03 -2.22 0.26
N VAL A 228 30.04 -3.11 0.18
CA VAL A 228 29.44 -3.53 -1.09
C VAL A 228 28.68 -2.37 -1.76
N VAL A 229 27.88 -1.61 -0.99
CA VAL A 229 27.14 -0.44 -1.50
C VAL A 229 28.11 0.66 -1.97
N THR A 230 29.17 0.91 -1.21
CA THR A 230 30.26 1.84 -1.58
C THR A 230 30.96 1.39 -2.87
N ALA A 231 31.26 0.09 -3.01
CA ALA A 231 31.87 -0.47 -4.22
C ALA A 231 30.95 -0.34 -5.44
N LEU A 232 29.63 -0.53 -5.27
CA LEU A 232 28.64 -0.28 -6.32
C LEU A 232 28.61 1.19 -6.75
N GLY A 233 28.82 2.14 -5.84
CA GLY A 233 28.93 3.57 -6.15
C GLY A 233 30.10 3.94 -7.07
N ILE A 234 31.10 3.06 -7.21
CA ILE A 234 32.25 3.25 -8.12
C ILE A 234 31.86 2.88 -9.58
N VAL A 235 30.81 2.08 -9.77
CA VAL A 235 30.38 1.63 -11.10
C VAL A 235 29.88 2.82 -11.93
N PRO A 236 30.41 3.03 -13.16
CA PRO A 236 29.99 4.12 -14.03
C PRO A 236 28.53 3.95 -14.46
N GLY A 237 27.74 5.02 -14.34
CA GLY A 237 26.30 5.04 -14.68
C GLY A 237 25.36 5.08 -13.48
N LEU A 238 25.85 4.88 -12.24
CA LEU A 238 25.05 4.96 -11.02
C LEU A 238 25.21 6.32 -10.30
N PRO A 239 24.18 6.80 -9.58
CA PRO A 239 24.25 8.05 -8.82
C PRO A 239 25.21 7.90 -7.63
N LYS A 240 26.43 8.43 -7.77
CA LYS A 240 27.54 8.20 -6.81
C LYS A 240 27.24 8.69 -5.40
N ILE A 241 26.64 9.88 -5.27
CA ILE A 241 26.42 10.54 -3.96
C ILE A 241 25.50 9.70 -3.06
N PRO A 242 24.30 9.25 -3.49
CA PRO A 242 23.46 8.36 -2.69
C PRO A 242 24.17 7.08 -2.21
N PHE A 243 24.94 6.41 -3.09
CA PHE A 243 25.61 5.15 -2.74
C PHE A 243 26.74 5.35 -1.73
N PHE A 244 27.51 6.43 -1.83
CA PHE A 244 28.54 6.74 -0.82
C PHE A 244 27.94 7.18 0.52
N VAL A 245 26.79 7.87 0.51
CA VAL A 245 26.11 8.28 1.76
C VAL A 245 25.44 7.09 2.45
N ILE A 246 24.85 6.15 1.70
CA ILE A 246 24.20 4.95 2.27
C ILE A 246 25.23 3.90 2.68
N GLY A 247 26.38 3.84 2.00
CA GLY A 247 27.43 2.86 2.27
C GLY A 247 28.40 3.23 3.41
N ALA A 248 28.35 4.49 3.88
CA ALA A 248 29.15 5.00 5.01
C ALA A 248 28.44 4.79 6.34
#